data_AF-L0B0Q7-F1
#
_entry.id   AF-L0B0Q7-F1
#
_cell.length_a   1.000
_cell.length_b   1.000
_cell.length_c   1.000
_cell.angle_alpha   90.00
_cell.angle_beta   90.00
_cell.angle_gamma   90.00
#
_symmetry.space_group_name_H-M   'P 1'
#
loop_
_entity.id
_entity.type
_entity.pdbx_description
1 polymer ?
#
loop_
_entity_poly.entity_id
_entity_poly.type
_entity_poly.pdbx_seq_one_letter_code
_entity_poly.pdbx_strand_id
1 'polypeptide(L)'
;MAKGLRAKSLRRYRTAKRQVVNEVIERPRVAESFKKARLIHHGQDITPKTRPNMFLHPDDPDAVVPQCIPKPALDLRSENVPLSGKFICQTSCALY
;
A
#
# COMPACT_ATOMS: atom_id res chain seq x y z
N MET A 1 41.35 -4.28 -5.00
CA MET A 1 40.80 -5.57 -5.48
C MET A 1 39.36 -5.72 -5.03
N ALA A 2 38.43 -5.95 -5.97
CA ALA A 2 37.03 -6.22 -5.61
C ALA A 2 36.89 -7.63 -5.01
N LYS A 3 36.02 -7.78 -4.00
CA LYS A 3 35.74 -9.09 -3.39
C LYS A 3 34.74 -9.85 -4.26
N GLY A 4 34.99 -11.13 -4.51
CA GLY A 4 34.07 -11.98 -5.28
C GLY A 4 32.71 -12.19 -4.61
N LEU A 5 31.69 -12.55 -5.39
CA LEU A 5 30.31 -12.74 -4.90
C LEU A 5 30.20 -13.76 -3.75
N ARG A 6 31.06 -14.79 -3.74
CA ARG A 6 31.07 -15.85 -2.73
C ARG A 6 31.99 -15.55 -1.53
N ALA A 7 32.56 -14.35 -1.45
CA ALA A 7 33.43 -13.97 -0.33
C ALA A 7 32.67 -14.05 1.01
N LYS A 8 33.29 -14.68 2.01
CA LYS A 8 32.70 -14.94 3.34
C LYS A 8 32.18 -13.66 4.02
N SER A 9 32.92 -12.57 3.91
CA SER A 9 32.53 -11.26 4.47
C SER A 9 31.26 -10.70 3.82
N LEU A 10 31.18 -10.70 2.48
CA LEU A 10 29.99 -10.23 1.76
C LEU A 10 28.76 -11.13 2.00
N ARG A 11 28.97 -12.44 2.18
CA ARG A 11 27.88 -13.37 2.52
C ARG A 11 27.30 -13.03 3.90
N ARG A 12 28.15 -12.87 4.91
CA ARG A 12 27.74 -12.48 6.28
C ARG A 12 27.02 -11.14 6.31
N TYR A 13 27.51 -10.16 5.56
CA TYR A 13 26.84 -8.87 5.42
C TYR A 13 25.44 -9.00 4.81
N ARG A 14 25.30 -9.76 3.72
CA ARG A 14 23.99 -9.97 3.09
C ARG A 14 23.00 -10.70 4.00
N THR A 15 23.46 -11.68 4.78
CA THR A 15 22.59 -12.37 5.74
C THR A 15 22.10 -11.42 6.84
N ALA A 16 22.99 -10.59 7.40
CA ALA A 16 22.59 -9.57 8.38
C ALA A 16 21.61 -8.56 7.76
N LYS A 17 21.87 -8.09 6.54
CA LYS A 17 20.97 -7.18 5.82
C LYS A 17 19.58 -7.79 5.61
N ARG A 18 19.50 -9.08 5.26
CA ARG A 18 18.21 -9.79 5.13
C ARG A 18 17.45 -9.82 6.45
N GLN A 19 18.11 -10.13 7.56
CA GLN A 19 17.46 -10.12 8.88
C GLN A 19 16.87 -8.74 9.20
N VAL A 20 17.65 -7.67 9.02
CA VAL A 20 17.19 -6.29 9.24
C VAL A 20 16.00 -5.94 8.33
N VAL A 21 16.07 -6.26 7.04
CA VAL A 21 14.97 -6.00 6.10
C VAL A 21 13.71 -6.76 6.50
N ASN A 22 13.83 -8.03 6.88
CA ASN A 22 12.68 -8.84 7.29
C ASN A 22 12.02 -8.25 8.54
N GLU A 23 12.81 -7.75 9.49
CA GLU A 23 12.30 -7.17 10.74
C GLU A 23 11.69 -5.79 10.54
N VAL A 24 12.37 -4.91 9.81
CA VAL A 24 11.98 -3.50 9.67
C VAL A 24 10.90 -3.30 8.62
N ILE A 25 10.88 -4.11 7.56
CA ILE A 25 10.01 -3.88 6.39
C ILE A 25 8.95 -4.98 6.26
N GLU A 26 9.35 -6.25 6.26
CA GLU A 26 8.42 -7.34 5.94
C GLU A 26 7.44 -7.62 7.08
N ARG A 27 7.92 -7.74 8.33
CA ARG A 27 7.06 -7.97 9.51
C ARG A 27 5.95 -6.94 9.68
N PRO A 28 6.18 -5.62 9.65
CA PRO A 28 5.09 -4.66 9.80
C PRO A 28 4.09 -4.73 8.64
N ARG A 29 4.55 -4.95 7.40
CA ARG A 29 3.66 -5.12 6.24
C ARG A 29 2.74 -6.32 6.40
N VAL A 30 3.26 -7.46 6.85
CA VAL A 30 2.46 -8.67 7.14
C VAL A 30 1.47 -8.43 8.27
N ALA A 31 1.86 -7.69 9.32
CA ALA A 31 0.95 -7.35 10.40
C ALA A 31 -0.19 -6.42 9.94
N GLU A 32 0.11 -5.45 9.07
CA GLU A 32 -0.90 -4.56 8.48
C GLU A 32 -1.85 -5.31 7.55
N SER A 33 -1.33 -6.19 6.68
CA SER A 33 -2.17 -6.99 5.79
C SER A 33 -3.08 -7.95 6.56
N PHE A 34 -2.57 -8.56 7.64
CA PHE A 34 -3.37 -9.41 8.53
C PHE A 34 -4.49 -8.62 9.22
N LYS A 35 -4.19 -7.41 9.73
CA LYS A 35 -5.22 -6.52 10.32
C LYS A 35 -6.31 -6.21 9.30
N LYS A 36 -5.94 -5.89 8.05
CA LYS A 36 -6.91 -5.63 6.97
C LYS A 36 -7.76 -6.86 6.66
N ALA A 37 -7.14 -8.03 6.51
CA ALA A 37 -7.87 -9.27 6.26
C ALA A 37 -8.90 -9.56 7.36
N ARG A 38 -8.53 -9.37 8.63
CA ARG A 38 -9.43 -9.56 9.76
C ARG A 38 -10.64 -8.62 9.73
N LEU A 39 -10.45 -7.35 9.40
CA LEU A 39 -11.55 -6.39 9.27
C LEU A 39 -12.51 -6.77 8.13
N ILE A 40 -11.99 -7.24 6.99
CA ILE A 40 -12.80 -7.77 5.88
C ILE A 40 -13.61 -8.99 6.34
N HIS A 41 -13.00 -9.91 7.08
CA HIS A 41 -13.72 -11.07 7.62
C HIS A 41 -14.87 -10.69 8.56
N HIS A 42 -14.75 -9.58 9.28
CA HIS A 42 -15.81 -9.04 10.12
C HIS A 42 -16.85 -8.21 9.35
N GLY A 43 -16.72 -8.09 8.01
CA GLY A 43 -17.62 -7.33 7.16
C GLY A 43 -17.47 -5.81 7.29
N GLN A 44 -16.33 -5.32 7.80
CA GLN A 44 -16.07 -3.89 7.93
C GLN A 44 -15.41 -3.33 6.67
N ASP A 45 -15.94 -2.23 6.15
CA ASP A 45 -15.34 -1.51 5.02
C ASP A 45 -14.06 -0.80 5.46
N ILE A 46 -12.94 -1.13 4.79
CA ILE A 46 -11.61 -0.56 5.07
C ILE A 46 -11.29 0.60 4.09
N THR A 47 -12.15 0.81 3.09
CA THR A 47 -11.91 1.84 2.08
C THR A 47 -11.87 3.21 2.74
N PRO A 48 -10.75 3.96 2.63
CA PRO A 48 -10.69 5.30 3.16
C PRO A 48 -11.71 6.16 2.43
N LYS A 49 -12.57 6.87 3.17
CA LYS A 49 -13.52 7.81 2.59
C LYS A 49 -12.75 8.98 2.01
N THR A 50 -12.85 9.17 0.70
CA THR A 50 -12.26 10.32 0.01
C THR A 50 -13.05 11.57 0.40
N ARG A 51 -12.35 12.65 0.78
CA ARG A 51 -13.00 13.93 1.07
C ARG A 51 -13.55 14.55 -0.23
N PRO A 52 -14.70 15.25 -0.19
CA PRO A 52 -15.27 15.87 -1.37
C PRO A 52 -14.38 17.00 -1.89
N ASN A 53 -14.47 17.25 -3.20
CA ASN A 53 -13.72 18.31 -3.86
C ASN A 53 -14.43 19.66 -3.64
N MET A 54 -13.72 20.62 -3.05
CA MET A 54 -14.23 21.97 -2.76
C MET A 54 -14.73 22.71 -4.00
N PHE A 55 -14.13 22.48 -5.18
CA PHE A 55 -14.56 23.16 -6.41
C PHE A 55 -15.92 22.68 -6.92
N LEU A 56 -16.31 21.44 -6.58
CA LEU A 56 -17.60 20.86 -6.99
C LEU A 56 -18.68 21.10 -5.94
N HIS A 57 -18.29 21.13 -4.67
CA HIS A 57 -19.20 21.30 -3.53
C HIS A 57 -18.68 22.44 -2.64
N PRO A 58 -18.91 23.70 -3.05
CA PRO A 58 -18.39 24.86 -2.33
C PRO A 58 -19.12 25.10 -0.98
N ASP A 59 -20.33 24.56 -0.82
CA ASP A 59 -21.15 24.76 0.38
C ASP A 59 -20.83 23.74 1.51
N ASP A 60 -20.10 22.66 1.18
CA ASP A 60 -19.77 21.60 2.14
C ASP A 60 -18.54 21.99 2.99
N PRO A 61 -18.64 22.06 4.33
CA PRO A 61 -17.53 22.49 5.19
C PRO A 61 -16.39 21.47 5.27
N ASP A 62 -16.67 20.20 4.95
CA ASP A 62 -15.69 19.10 4.94
C ASP A 62 -14.93 18.97 3.60
N ALA A 63 -15.30 19.78 2.60
CA ALA A 63 -14.67 19.75 1.30
C ALA A 63 -13.24 20.31 1.36
N VAL A 64 -12.34 19.77 0.53
CA VAL A 64 -10.92 20.15 0.52
C VAL A 64 -10.52 20.58 -0.88
N VAL A 65 -9.67 21.61 -0.96
CA VAL A 65 -9.05 22.02 -2.22
C VAL A 65 -8.08 20.91 -2.66
N PRO A 66 -8.29 20.26 -3.82
CA PRO A 66 -7.46 19.16 -4.26
C PRO A 66 -6.03 19.63 -4.50
N GLN A 67 -5.08 19.02 -3.79
CA GLN A 67 -3.65 19.24 -4.00
C GLN A 67 -3.06 18.09 -4.84
N CYS A 68 -2.34 18.42 -5.91
CA CYS A 68 -1.64 17.43 -6.70
C CYS A 68 -0.33 17.04 -5.99
N ILE A 69 -0.37 15.99 -5.17
CA ILE A 69 0.83 15.45 -4.52
C ILE A 69 1.55 14.54 -5.52
N PRO A 70 2.86 14.75 -5.79
CA PRO A 70 3.61 13.87 -6.68
C PRO A 70 3.62 12.46 -6.09
N LYS A 71 3.06 11.51 -6.84
CA LYS A 71 3.04 10.10 -6.45
C LYS A 71 4.41 9.49 -6.74
N PRO A 72 4.95 8.61 -5.87
CA PRO A 72 6.18 7.88 -6.16
C PRO A 72 6.02 7.01 -7.41
N ALA A 73 7.15 6.59 -7.98
CA ALA A 73 7.18 5.72 -9.16
C ALA A 73 6.25 4.50 -8.99
N LEU A 74 5.66 4.06 -10.10
CA LEU A 74 4.69 2.96 -10.14
C LEU A 74 5.31 1.68 -9.57
N ASP A 75 4.89 1.29 -8.36
CA ASP A 75 5.22 -0.02 -7.79
C ASP A 75 4.25 -1.06 -8.35
N LEU A 76 4.78 -2.03 -9.11
CA LEU A 76 4.02 -3.09 -9.78
C LEU A 76 3.67 -4.27 -8.85
N ARG A 77 4.07 -4.22 -7.57
CA ARG A 77 3.61 -5.21 -6.58
C ARG A 77 2.09 -5.19 -6.49
N SER A 78 1.49 -6.38 -6.41
CA SER A 78 0.03 -6.55 -6.35
C SER A 78 -0.63 -5.72 -5.25
N GLU A 79 0.04 -5.50 -4.12
CA GLU A 79 -0.47 -4.69 -3.01
C GLU A 79 -0.73 -3.22 -3.36
N ASN A 80 0.00 -2.65 -4.32
CA ASN A 80 -0.01 -1.22 -4.61
C ASN A 80 -0.74 -0.86 -5.93
N VAL A 81 -1.14 -1.88 -6.70
CA VAL A 81 -1.89 -1.68 -7.94
C VAL A 81 -3.37 -1.48 -7.59
N PRO A 82 -4.03 -0.37 -7.99
CA PRO A 82 -5.36 0.00 -7.53
C PRO A 82 -6.52 -0.91 -7.98
N LEU A 83 -6.24 -2.01 -8.68
CA LEU A 83 -7.25 -2.93 -9.25
C LEU A 83 -6.86 -4.42 -9.16
N SER A 84 -5.71 -4.76 -8.58
CA SER A 84 -5.18 -6.14 -8.53
C SER A 84 -6.04 -7.11 -7.68
N GLY A 85 -6.91 -6.57 -6.81
CA GLY A 85 -7.81 -7.36 -5.95
C GLY A 85 -9.31 -7.06 -6.13
N LYS A 86 -9.70 -6.18 -7.06
CA LYS A 86 -11.09 -5.71 -7.22
C LYS A 86 -11.89 -6.41 -8.33
N PHE A 87 -11.53 -7.64 -8.70
CA PHE A 87 -12.28 -8.41 -9.70
C PHE A 87 -13.55 -9.10 -9.15
N ILE A 88 -14.06 -8.74 -7.97
CA ILE A 88 -15.22 -9.45 -7.38
C ILE A 88 -16.50 -8.62 -7.24
N CYS A 89 -16.50 -7.27 -7.21
CA CYS A 89 -17.77 -6.57 -6.96
C CYS A 89 -17.76 -5.07 -7.28
N GLN A 90 -17.56 -4.64 -8.54
CA GLN A 90 -17.80 -3.23 -8.92
C GLN A 90 -18.51 -3.03 -10.27
N THR A 91 -18.98 -4.09 -10.95
CA THR A 91 -19.79 -3.94 -12.18
C THR A 91 -21.30 -3.88 -11.95
N SER A 92 -21.75 -3.82 -10.70
CA SER A 92 -23.14 -3.46 -10.37
C SER A 92 -23.12 -2.27 -9.40
N CYS A 93 -23.98 -1.29 -9.64
CA CYS A 93 -24.18 -0.08 -8.81
C CYS A 93 -23.10 1.02 -8.91
N ALA A 94 -22.97 1.62 -10.09
CA ALA A 94 -22.61 3.03 -10.24
C ALA A 94 -23.28 3.60 -11.50
N LEU A 95 -24.61 3.51 -11.54
CA LEU A 95 -25.47 4.42 -12.29
C LEU A 95 -26.55 4.85 -11.29
N TYR A 96 -26.77 6.17 -11.22
CA TYR A 96 -27.54 6.95 -10.23
C TYR A 96 -26.75 7.42 -9.01
#